data_AF-A0A1F2YF05-F1
#
_entry.id   AF-A0A1F2YF05-F1
#
_cell.length_a   1.000
_cell.length_b   1.000
_cell.length_c   1.000
_cell.angle_alpha   90.00
_cell.angle_beta   90.00
_cell.angle_gamma   90.00
#
_symmetry.space_group_name_H-M   'P 1'
#
loop_
_entity.id
_entity.type
_entity.pdbx_description
1 polymer ?
#
loop_
_entity_poly.entity_id
_entity_poly.type
_entity_poly.pdbx_seq_one_letter_code
_entity_poly.pdbx_strand_id
1 'polypeptide(L)' 'MDFATANGSAVTPGDYVANSGTVTFDPGTTTRTITIQVVGDAVVEANETFTVNLSNAMNATVSGTGVGTGTITNDD' A
#
# COMPACT_ATOMS: atom_id res chain seq x y z
N MET A 1 8.00 -11.41 -5.37
CA MET A 1 7.47 -10.85 -4.11
C MET A 1 6.14 -10.26 -4.45
N ASP A 2 5.08 -10.72 -3.81
CA ASP A 2 3.75 -10.19 -4.07
C ASP A 2 3.42 -9.07 -3.09
N PHE A 3 2.53 -8.17 -3.51
CA PHE A 3 1.95 -7.15 -2.66
C PHE A 3 0.44 -7.05 -2.88
N ALA A 4 -0.29 -6.67 -1.84
CA ALA A 4 -1.70 -6.32 -1.94
C ALA A 4 -2.08 -5.26 -0.90
N THR A 5 -2.93 -4.32 -1.29
CA THR A 5 -3.55 -3.39 -0.35
C THR A 5 -4.64 -4.06 0.47
N ALA A 6 -4.83 -3.62 1.71
CA ALA A 6 -6.00 -3.96 2.52
C ALA A 6 -6.54 -2.74 3.25
N ASN A 7 -7.87 -2.71 3.39
CA ASN A 7 -8.59 -1.62 4.05
C ASN A 7 -8.17 -1.48 5.53
N GLY A 8 -8.15 -0.24 6.00
CA GLY A 8 -8.13 0.11 7.41
C GLY A 8 -9.37 0.94 7.71
N SER A 9 -9.18 2.19 8.16
CA SER A 9 -10.27 3.18 8.12
C SER A 9 -10.54 3.67 6.70
N ALA A 10 -9.52 3.75 5.85
CA ALA A 10 -9.69 3.99 4.42
C ALA A 10 -10.15 2.70 3.72
N VAL A 11 -11.20 2.81 2.91
CA VAL A 11 -11.95 1.74 2.25
C VAL A 11 -12.04 2.01 0.75
N THR A 12 -11.55 1.07 -0.05
CA THR A 12 -11.71 1.09 -1.52
C THR A 12 -13.17 0.83 -1.94
N PRO A 13 -13.67 1.43 -3.04
CA PRO A 13 -12.98 2.40 -3.91
C PRO A 13 -13.18 3.87 -3.48
N GLY A 14 -13.74 4.12 -2.29
CA GLY A 14 -14.07 5.47 -1.80
C GLY A 14 -12.83 6.33 -1.61
N ASP A 15 -11.85 5.82 -0.85
CA ASP A 15 -10.73 6.64 -0.37
C ASP A 15 -9.43 6.35 -1.13
N TYR A 16 -9.33 5.14 -1.70
CA TYR A 16 -8.21 4.74 -2.55
C TYR A 16 -8.61 3.63 -3.51
N VAL A 17 -7.82 3.45 -4.57
CA VAL A 17 -7.97 2.33 -5.50
C VAL A 17 -7.16 1.14 -5.01
N ALA A 18 -7.83 0.03 -4.69
CA ALA A 18 -7.14 -1.20 -4.33
C ALA A 18 -6.14 -1.63 -5.40
N ASN A 19 -4.96 -2.05 -4.96
CA ASN A 19 -3.86 -2.46 -5.83
C ASN A 19 -3.21 -3.75 -5.32
N SER A 20 -2.85 -4.63 -6.24
CA SER A 20 -2.09 -5.84 -5.95
C SER A 20 -1.25 -6.25 -7.15
N GLY A 21 -0.21 -7.03 -6.91
CA GLY A 21 0.65 -7.53 -7.98
C GLY A 21 1.93 -8.14 -7.47
N THR A 22 2.88 -8.30 -8.38
CA THR A 22 4.21 -8.87 -8.10
C THR A 22 5.29 -7.85 -8.41
N VAL A 23 6.24 -7.75 -7.50
CA VAL A 23 7.48 -6.98 -7.61
C VAL A 23 8.67 -7.94 -7.73
N THR A 24 9.53 -7.67 -8.71
CA THR A 24 10.79 -8.39 -8.95
C THR A 24 11.97 -7.49 -8.63
N PHE A 25 12.91 -7.99 -7.83
CA PHE A 25 14.18 -7.30 -7.57
C PHE A 25 15.25 -7.91 -8.48
N ASP A 26 15.71 -7.13 -9.46
CA ASP A 26 16.81 -7.55 -10.34
C ASP A 26 18.14 -7.48 -9.57
N PRO A 27 19.19 -8.23 -9.98
CA PRO A 27 20.49 -8.15 -9.33
C PRO A 27 20.99 -6.70 -9.19
N GLY A 28 21.37 -6.32 -7.98
CA GLY A 28 21.82 -4.95 -7.66
C GLY A 28 20.69 -3.95 -7.37
N THR A 29 19.42 -4.30 -7.61
CA THR A 29 18.27 -3.46 -7.21
C THR A 29 17.89 -3.76 -5.77
N THR A 30 17.89 -2.74 -4.92
CA THR A 30 17.53 -2.85 -3.50
C THR A 30 16.23 -2.13 -3.16
N THR A 31 15.62 -1.40 -4.11
CA THR A 31 14.41 -0.61 -3.90
C THR A 31 13.48 -0.71 -5.11
N ARG A 32 12.18 -0.83 -4.83
CA ARG A 32 11.09 -0.79 -5.80
C ARG A 32 9.95 0.05 -5.23
N THR A 33 9.24 0.74 -6.11
CA THR A 33 8.13 1.62 -5.74
C THR A 33 6.81 0.96 -6.12
N ILE A 34 5.85 0.98 -5.20
CA ILE A 34 4.44 0.63 -5.44
C ILE A 34 3.66 1.93 -5.37
N THR A 35 2.88 2.24 -6.41
CA THR A 35 2.04 3.44 -6.45
C THR A 35 0.59 3.06 -6.16
N ILE A 36 -0.02 3.72 -5.18
CA ILE A 36 -1.43 3.57 -4.82
C ILE A 36 -2.12 4.90 -5.12
N GLN A 37 -3.21 4.86 -5.88
CA GLN A 37 -4.00 6.04 -6.20
C GLN A 37 -4.95 6.34 -5.04
N VAL A 38 -4.86 7.56 -4.50
CA VAL A 38 -5.83 8.10 -3.53
C VAL A 38 -7.00 8.72 -4.31
N VAL A 39 -8.20 8.54 -3.78
CA VAL A 39 -9.42 9.16 -4.28
C VAL A 39 -9.80 10.22 -3.24
N GLY A 40 -9.64 11.50 -3.60
CA GLY A 40 -10.06 12.60 -2.74
C GLY A 40 -11.46 13.09 -3.11
N ASP A 41 -12.16 13.66 -2.15
CA ASP A 41 -13.40 14.39 -2.39
C ASP A 41 -13.38 15.78 -1.72
N ALA A 42 -14.54 16.31 -1.33
CA ALA A 42 -14.67 17.65 -0.73
C ALA A 42 -15.43 17.61 0.62
N VAL A 43 -15.59 16.42 1.17
CA VAL A 43 -16.27 16.17 2.44
C VAL A 43 -15.19 16.10 3.50
N VAL A 44 -15.32 16.94 4.54
CA VAL A 44 -14.38 16.90 5.67
C VAL A 44 -14.45 15.55 6.35
N GLU A 45 -13.29 14.89 6.43
CA GLU A 45 -13.13 13.57 7.02
C GLU A 45 -12.01 13.55 8.06
N ALA A 46 -11.94 12.48 8.85
CA ALA A 46 -10.77 12.25 9.69
C ALA A 46 -9.62 11.68 8.84
N ASN A 47 -8.38 11.75 9.33
CA ASN A 47 -7.30 11.03 8.67
C ASN A 47 -7.59 9.52 8.66
N GLU A 48 -7.36 8.91 7.50
CA GLU A 48 -7.67 7.51 7.28
C GLU A 48 -6.42 6.70 6.95
N THR A 49 -6.50 5.39 7.12
CA THR A 49 -5.36 4.49 6.91
C THR A 49 -5.74 3.27 6.11
N PHE A 50 -4.81 2.81 5.28
CA PHE A 50 -4.83 1.50 4.63
C PHE A 50 -3.46 0.84 4.79
N THR A 51 -3.36 -0.45 4.43
CA THR A 51 -2.10 -1.20 4.50
C THR A 51 -1.69 -1.75 3.14
N VAL A 52 -0.39 -1.97 2.97
CA VAL A 52 0.21 -2.75 1.87
C VAL A 52 0.92 -3.94 2.50
N ASN A 53 0.47 -5.14 2.14
CA ASN A 53 0.97 -6.41 2.69
C ASN A 53 1.86 -7.10 1.67
N LEU A 54 3.07 -7.46 2.06
CA LEU A 54 4.02 -8.24 1.28
C LEU A 54 3.84 -9.74 1.55
N SER A 55 3.94 -10.56 0.52
CA SER A 55 3.84 -12.02 0.62
C SER A 55 4.66 -12.71 -0.47
N ASN A 56 4.77 -14.04 -0.41
CA ASN A 56 5.44 -14.86 -1.44
C ASN A 56 6.85 -14.35 -1.79
N ALA A 57 7.66 -14.11 -0.75
CA ALA A 57 9.07 -13.79 -0.89
C ALA A 57 9.82 -14.99 -1.47
N MET A 58 10.67 -14.76 -2.47
CA MET A 58 11.50 -15.80 -3.08
C MET A 58 12.95 -15.33 -3.08
N ASN A 59 13.86 -16.17 -2.55
CA ASN A 59 15.29 -15.88 -2.40
C ASN A 59 15.58 -14.57 -1.62
N ALA A 60 14.64 -14.16 -0.78
CA ALA A 60 14.72 -12.95 0.03
C ALA A 60 13.97 -13.16 1.34
N THR A 61 14.38 -12.43 2.37
CA THR A 61 13.68 -12.38 3.65
C THR A 61 12.96 -11.04 3.76
N VAL A 62 11.67 -11.07 4.11
CA VAL A 62 10.95 -9.86 4.51
C VAL A 62 11.34 -9.52 5.93
N SER A 63 11.90 -8.33 6.14
CA SER A 63 12.19 -7.83 7.49
C SER A 63 10.91 -7.27 8.13
N GLY A 64 10.76 -7.43 9.44
CA GLY A 64 9.59 -6.95 10.18
C GLY A 64 8.31 -7.75 9.89
N THR A 65 7.17 -7.06 9.87
CA THR A 65 5.85 -7.68 9.66
C THR A 65 5.51 -7.93 8.19
N GLY A 66 6.27 -7.32 7.26
CA GLY A 66 5.87 -7.26 5.85
C GLY A 66 4.65 -6.39 5.58
N VAL A 67 4.25 -5.55 6.54
CA VAL A 67 3.10 -4.65 6.43
C VAL A 67 3.59 -3.20 6.47
N GLY A 68 3.25 -2.43 5.44
CA GLY A 68 3.39 -0.98 5.43
C GLY A 68 2.04 -0.29 5.61
N THR A 69 1.98 0.77 6.41
CA THR A 69 0.76 1.58 6.59
C THR A 69 0.85 2.85 5.77
N GLY A 70 -0.18 3.13 4.97
CA GLY A 70 -0.40 4.41 4.31
C GLY A 70 -1.44 5.23 5.08
N THR A 71 -1.21 6.54 5.23
CA THR A 71 -2.16 7.49 5.81
C THR A 71 -2.63 8.45 4.72
N ILE A 72 -3.94 8.57 4.56
CA ILE A 72 -4.59 9.62 3.79
C ILE A 72 -4.89 10.75 4.78
N THR A 73 -4.26 11.90 4.58
CA THR A 73 -4.48 13.08 5.42
C THR A 73 -5.63 13.91 4.86
N ASN A 74 -6.60 14.26 5.70
CA ASN A 74 -7.66 15.18 5.33
C ASN A 74 -7.05 16.53 4.93
N ASP A 75 -7.41 17.02 3.74
CA ASP A 75 -6.93 18.28 3.16
C ASP A 75 -8.05 19.31 2.92
N ASP A 76 -9.28 19.00 3.34
CA ASP A 76 -10.45 19.91 3.35
C ASP A 76 -10.68 20.64 4.68
#